data_AF-A0A958QCL7-F1
#
_entry.id   AF-A0A958QCL7-F1
#
_cell.length_a   1.000
_cell.length_b   1.000
_cell.length_c   1.000
_cell.angle_alpha   90.00
_cell.angle_beta   90.00
_cell.angle_gamma   90.00
#
_symmetry.space_group_name_H-M   'P 1'
#
loop_
_entity.id
_entity.type
_entity.pdbx_description
1 polymer ?
#
loop_
_entity_poly.entity_id
_entity_poly.type
_entity_poly.pdbx_seq_one_letter_code
_entity_poly.pdbx_strand_id
1 'polypeptide(L)'
;MLEFKAQDAFECLSKAKNFNAAVKGFLKREVQGNADVGRFAKQVRDFVVKGREEPFVEFVKKQRQNAEWYLYALGSYAFFDFISEVSEAVFDEYAQEFNATYDIDNGAVSFKDKSKFESIARQALELIDTQLKGSEYPKSDFMRNVLLTSVFDRALMDPLTPVVHRTWADN
;
A
#
# COMPACT_ATOMS: atom_id res chain seq x y z
N MET A 1 2.91 -4.82 8.54
CA MET A 1 2.77 -3.47 7.97
C MET A 1 3.65 -2.52 8.75
N LEU A 2 4.20 -1.48 8.11
CA LEU A 2 4.86 -0.39 8.84
C LEU A 2 3.81 0.48 9.56
N GLU A 3 4.26 1.28 10.53
CA GLU A 3 3.38 2.17 11.30
C GLU A 3 2.64 3.12 10.36
N PHE A 4 1.32 3.16 10.46
CA PHE A 4 0.51 4.10 9.69
C PHE A 4 0.43 5.46 10.40
N LYS A 5 0.83 6.52 9.70
CA LYS A 5 0.64 7.91 10.11
C LYS A 5 -0.22 8.63 9.09
N ALA A 6 -1.31 9.25 9.55
CA ALA A 6 -2.20 10.01 8.67
C ALA A 6 -1.49 11.21 8.02
N GLN A 7 -0.53 11.82 8.71
CA GLN A 7 0.30 12.90 8.18
C GLN A 7 1.06 12.44 6.93
N ASP A 8 1.77 11.30 7.01
CA ASP A 8 2.50 10.73 5.88
C ASP A 8 1.59 10.46 4.68
N ALA A 9 0.37 9.97 4.91
CA ALA A 9 -0.62 9.78 3.86
C ALA A 9 -1.01 11.10 3.19
N PHE A 10 -1.24 12.16 3.96
CA PHE A 10 -1.56 13.49 3.43
C PHE A 10 -0.39 14.07 2.62
N GLU A 11 0.81 14.04 3.19
CA GLU A 11 2.03 14.52 2.53
C GLU A 11 2.32 13.77 1.22
N CYS A 12 2.06 12.46 1.18
CA CYS A 12 2.21 11.69 -0.04
C CYS A 12 1.16 12.08 -1.06
N LEU A 13 -0.12 11.95 -0.72
CA LEU A 13 -1.22 12.16 -1.67
C LEU A 13 -1.26 13.59 -2.22
N SER A 14 -0.83 14.59 -1.44
CA SER A 14 -0.71 15.98 -1.92
C SER A 14 0.37 16.18 -2.99
N LYS A 15 1.37 15.29 -3.07
CA LYS A 15 2.44 15.31 -4.09
C LYS A 15 2.08 14.53 -5.36
N ALA A 16 0.94 13.83 -5.39
CA ALA A 16 0.54 13.06 -6.56
C ALA A 16 0.13 13.98 -7.72
N LYS A 17 0.86 13.90 -8.85
CA LYS A 17 0.66 14.74 -10.05
C LYS A 17 -0.79 14.73 -10.56
N ASN A 18 -1.48 13.60 -10.44
CA ASN A 18 -2.83 13.37 -10.97
C ASN A 18 -3.85 12.90 -9.92
N PHE A 19 -3.77 13.41 -8.68
CA PHE A 19 -4.60 12.94 -7.57
C PHE A 19 -6.13 12.96 -7.84
N ASN A 20 -6.64 13.98 -8.53
CA ASN A 20 -8.07 14.04 -8.89
C ASN A 20 -8.50 12.92 -9.85
N ALA A 21 -7.64 12.52 -10.79
CA ALA A 21 -7.92 11.40 -11.69
C ALA A 21 -7.87 10.07 -10.92
N ALA A 22 -6.90 9.93 -10.01
CA ALA A 22 -6.79 8.78 -9.12
C ALA A 22 -8.04 8.57 -8.27
N VAL A 23 -8.57 9.63 -7.65
CA VAL A 23 -9.83 9.55 -6.89
C VAL A 23 -10.99 9.09 -7.78
N LYS A 24 -11.08 9.58 -9.03
CA LYS A 24 -12.12 9.11 -9.97
C LYS A 24 -11.96 7.62 -10.30
N GLY A 25 -10.73 7.17 -10.52
CA GLY A 25 -10.40 5.76 -10.77
C GLY A 25 -10.79 4.86 -9.59
N PHE A 26 -10.37 5.24 -8.39
CA PHE A 26 -10.73 4.59 -7.13
C PHE A 26 -12.25 4.53 -6.96
N LEU A 27 -12.96 5.65 -7.12
CA LEU A 27 -14.41 5.69 -6.98
C LEU A 27 -15.14 4.78 -7.98
N LYS A 28 -14.58 4.59 -9.18
CA LYS A 28 -15.17 3.71 -10.20
C LYS A 28 -14.98 2.23 -9.87
N ARG A 29 -13.84 1.86 -9.28
CA ARG A 29 -13.44 0.45 -9.10
C ARG A 29 -13.74 -0.10 -7.70
N GLU A 30 -13.57 0.71 -6.67
CA GLU A 30 -13.61 0.26 -5.25
C GLU A 30 -14.94 0.54 -4.55
N VAL A 31 -15.74 1.49 -5.05
CA VAL A 31 -16.98 1.87 -4.36
C VAL A 31 -18.05 0.81 -4.50
N GLN A 32 -18.21 0.14 -5.65
CA GLN A 32 -19.13 -1.00 -5.92
C GLN A 32 -20.39 -1.11 -5.01
N GLY A 33 -21.13 -0.02 -4.79
CA GLY A 33 -22.34 0.01 -3.94
C GLY A 33 -22.14 0.36 -2.45
N ASN A 34 -20.90 0.49 -1.98
CA ASN A 34 -20.53 0.98 -0.65
C ASN A 34 -20.45 2.52 -0.61
N ALA A 35 -21.56 3.16 -0.24
CA ALA A 35 -21.67 4.61 -0.14
C ALA A 35 -20.71 5.26 0.89
N ASP A 36 -20.24 4.51 1.88
CA ASP A 36 -19.29 5.01 2.88
C ASP A 36 -17.89 5.20 2.28
N VAL A 37 -17.43 4.24 1.48
CA VAL A 37 -16.16 4.34 0.72
C VAL A 37 -16.20 5.54 -0.23
N GLY A 38 -17.33 5.74 -0.90
CA GLY A 38 -17.53 6.89 -1.79
C GLY A 38 -17.48 8.23 -1.06
N ARG A 39 -18.07 8.33 0.14
CA ARG A 39 -17.99 9.54 0.98
C ARG A 39 -16.58 9.76 1.51
N PHE A 40 -15.92 8.71 1.97
CA PHE A 40 -14.55 8.75 2.44
C PHE A 40 -13.60 9.33 1.39
N ALA A 41 -13.57 8.74 0.19
CA ALA A 41 -12.66 9.18 -0.87
C ALA A 41 -12.92 10.62 -1.34
N LYS A 42 -14.19 11.06 -1.39
CA LYS A 42 -14.54 12.46 -1.71
C LYS A 42 -14.05 13.42 -0.62
N GLN A 43 -14.20 13.05 0.64
CA GLN A 43 -13.76 13.86 1.77
C GLN A 43 -12.23 13.97 1.82
N VAL A 44 -11.53 12.85 1.63
CA VAL A 44 -10.07 12.80 1.47
C VAL A 44 -9.61 13.71 0.33
N ARG A 45 -10.26 13.61 -0.84
CA ARG A 45 -9.96 14.47 -1.99
C ARG A 45 -10.04 15.94 -1.62
N ASP A 46 -11.15 16.33 -1.00
CA ASP A 46 -11.41 17.72 -0.65
C ASP A 46 -10.38 18.26 0.36
N PHE A 47 -9.90 17.45 1.31
CA PHE A 47 -8.86 17.87 2.23
C PHE A 47 -7.50 18.04 1.56
N VAL A 48 -7.07 17.04 0.78
CA VAL A 48 -5.75 17.05 0.11
C VAL A 48 -5.67 18.19 -0.92
N VAL A 49 -6.69 18.35 -1.77
CA VAL A 49 -6.73 19.42 -2.79
C VAL A 49 -6.77 20.81 -2.18
N LYS A 50 -7.38 20.97 -1.00
CA LYS A 50 -7.47 22.27 -0.30
C LYS A 50 -6.33 22.50 0.70
N GLY A 51 -5.34 21.62 0.79
CA GLY A 51 -4.22 21.78 1.72
C GLY A 51 -4.63 21.70 3.20
N ARG A 52 -5.66 20.93 3.55
CA ARG A 52 -6.23 20.85 4.90
C ARG A 52 -5.72 19.62 5.66
N GLU A 53 -4.46 19.67 6.08
CA GLU A 53 -3.80 18.55 6.76
C GLU A 53 -4.43 18.20 8.11
N GLU A 54 -4.56 19.17 9.02
CA GLU A 54 -5.13 18.92 10.35
C GLU A 54 -6.55 18.29 10.26
N PRO A 55 -7.49 18.83 9.47
CA PRO A 55 -8.78 18.19 9.24
C PRO A 55 -8.69 16.78 8.64
N PHE A 56 -7.74 16.53 7.74
CA PHE A 56 -7.50 15.19 7.19
C PHE A 56 -7.08 14.22 8.28
N VAL A 57 -6.08 14.59 9.10
CA VAL A 57 -5.55 13.76 10.17
C VAL A 57 -6.64 13.42 11.18
N GLU A 58 -7.43 14.41 11.61
CA GLU A 58 -8.56 14.17 12.50
C GLU A 58 -9.61 13.25 11.88
N PHE A 59 -9.93 13.46 10.60
CA PHE A 59 -10.92 12.66 9.89
C PHE A 59 -10.50 11.19 9.82
N VAL A 60 -9.24 10.92 9.45
CA VAL A 60 -8.69 9.56 9.40
C VAL A 60 -8.70 8.90 10.78
N LYS A 61 -8.29 9.62 11.84
CA LYS A 61 -8.33 9.11 13.22
C LYS A 61 -9.75 8.76 13.70
N LYS A 62 -10.76 9.52 13.27
CA LYS A 62 -12.18 9.28 13.61
C LYS A 62 -12.77 8.08 12.87
N GLN A 63 -12.24 7.73 11.69
CA GLN A 63 -12.67 6.58 10.90
C GLN A 63 -11.99 5.29 11.41
N ARG A 64 -12.65 4.60 12.35
CA ARG A 64 -12.02 3.52 13.13
C ARG A 64 -11.82 2.19 12.42
N GLN A 65 -12.41 1.95 11.24
CA GLN A 65 -12.26 0.67 10.53
C GLN A 65 -11.93 0.90 9.06
N ASN A 66 -10.85 0.26 8.60
CA ASN A 66 -10.41 0.17 7.20
C ASN A 66 -10.02 1.47 6.49
N ALA A 67 -9.98 2.62 7.19
CA ALA A 67 -9.55 3.89 6.60
C ALA A 67 -8.15 3.79 5.96
N GLU A 68 -7.24 3.10 6.63
CA GLU A 68 -5.87 2.86 6.16
C GLU A 68 -5.86 2.10 4.83
N TRP A 69 -6.63 1.00 4.74
CA TRP A 69 -6.76 0.19 3.53
C TRP A 69 -7.30 1.00 2.34
N TYR A 70 -8.29 1.85 2.58
CA TYR A 70 -8.80 2.74 1.53
C TYR A 70 -7.77 3.79 1.10
N LEU A 71 -6.94 4.27 2.02
CA LEU A 71 -5.85 5.18 1.70
C LEU A 71 -4.73 4.49 0.92
N TYR A 72 -4.36 3.24 1.25
CA TYR A 72 -3.38 2.48 0.49
C TYR A 72 -3.85 2.19 -0.94
N ALA A 73 -5.11 1.77 -1.07
CA ALA A 73 -5.73 1.59 -2.38
C ALA A 73 -5.75 2.92 -3.15
N LEU A 74 -6.16 4.03 -2.54
CA LEU A 74 -6.13 5.35 -3.18
C LEU A 74 -4.71 5.76 -3.58
N GLY A 75 -3.70 5.47 -2.76
CA GLY A 75 -2.29 5.66 -3.08
C GLY A 75 -1.85 4.89 -4.32
N SER A 76 -2.33 3.65 -4.46
CA SER A 76 -2.07 2.81 -5.65
C SER A 76 -2.59 3.45 -6.94
N TYR A 77 -3.76 4.09 -6.89
CA TYR A 77 -4.27 4.89 -8.02
C TYR A 77 -3.52 6.22 -8.19
N ALA A 78 -3.08 6.85 -7.11
CA ALA A 78 -2.42 8.16 -7.13
C ALA A 78 -1.02 8.10 -7.75
N PHE A 79 -0.35 6.97 -7.59
CA PHE A 79 1.00 6.71 -8.06
C PHE A 79 1.05 5.53 -9.04
N PHE A 80 -0.03 5.31 -9.79
CA PHE A 80 -0.26 4.11 -10.60
C PHE A 80 0.94 3.71 -11.46
N ASP A 81 1.52 4.63 -12.23
CA ASP A 81 2.62 4.31 -13.15
C ASP A 81 3.82 3.69 -12.41
N PHE A 82 4.20 4.29 -11.28
CA PHE A 82 5.31 3.80 -10.46
C PHE A 82 4.97 2.51 -9.71
N ILE A 83 3.75 2.40 -9.16
CA ILE A 83 3.32 1.19 -8.48
C ILE A 83 3.26 0.00 -9.46
N SER A 84 2.78 0.23 -10.69
CA SER A 84 2.74 -0.80 -11.75
C SER A 84 4.16 -1.26 -12.11
N GLU A 85 5.07 -0.32 -12.35
CA GLU A 85 6.47 -0.62 -12.68
C GLU A 85 7.15 -1.46 -11.59
N VAL A 86 7.03 -1.07 -10.31
CA VAL A 86 7.62 -1.82 -9.21
C VAL A 86 6.95 -3.18 -9.03
N SER A 87 5.63 -3.26 -9.18
CA SER A 87 4.90 -4.52 -9.03
C SER A 87 5.26 -5.52 -10.12
N GLU A 88 5.34 -5.06 -11.38
CA GLU A 88 5.79 -5.87 -12.51
C GLU A 88 7.20 -6.42 -12.29
N ALA A 89 8.15 -5.57 -11.86
CA ALA A 89 9.51 -6.02 -11.57
C ALA A 89 9.56 -7.11 -10.49
N VAL A 90 8.81 -6.95 -9.40
CA VAL A 90 8.74 -7.97 -8.34
C VAL A 90 8.07 -9.25 -8.83
N PHE A 91 7.00 -9.14 -9.63
CA PHE A 91 6.28 -10.31 -10.12
C PHE A 91 7.12 -11.13 -11.10
N ASP A 92 7.78 -10.47 -12.05
CA ASP A 92 8.62 -11.12 -13.05
C ASP A 92 9.78 -11.88 -12.41
N GLU A 93 10.35 -11.36 -11.32
CA GLU A 93 11.50 -11.98 -10.66
C GLU A 93 11.09 -13.05 -9.64
N TYR A 94 10.02 -12.84 -8.88
CA TYR A 94 9.76 -13.63 -7.67
C TYR A 94 8.41 -14.36 -7.63
N ALA A 95 7.41 -14.02 -8.46
CA ALA A 95 6.03 -14.48 -8.24
C ALA A 95 5.89 -16.01 -8.23
N GLN A 96 6.49 -16.69 -9.22
CA GLN A 96 6.35 -18.14 -9.36
C GLN A 96 6.95 -18.88 -8.17
N GLU A 97 8.18 -18.52 -7.78
CA GLU A 97 8.86 -19.15 -6.67
C GLU A 97 8.21 -18.81 -5.34
N PHE A 98 7.78 -17.57 -5.15
CA PHE A 98 7.12 -17.12 -3.93
C PHE A 98 5.79 -17.86 -3.71
N ASN A 99 4.93 -17.94 -4.73
CA ASN A 99 3.64 -18.61 -4.64
C ASN A 99 3.77 -20.13 -4.44
N ALA A 100 4.92 -20.72 -4.76
CA ALA A 100 5.20 -22.12 -4.46
C ALA A 100 5.51 -22.39 -2.96
N THR A 101 5.73 -21.35 -2.15
CA THR A 101 6.14 -21.50 -0.74
C THR A 101 4.99 -21.54 0.27
N TYR A 102 3.77 -21.20 -0.15
CA TYR A 102 2.60 -21.14 0.73
C TYR A 102 1.32 -21.62 0.02
N ASP A 103 0.26 -21.80 0.79
CA ASP A 103 -1.12 -21.92 0.33
C ASP A 103 -1.99 -20.94 1.13
N ILE A 104 -3.06 -20.45 0.50
CA ILE A 104 -4.12 -19.69 1.15
C ILE A 104 -5.40 -20.52 1.06
N ASP A 105 -5.93 -20.96 2.20
CA ASP A 105 -7.22 -21.64 2.28
C ASP A 105 -8.16 -20.87 3.22
N ASN A 106 -9.32 -20.44 2.70
CA ASN A 106 -10.32 -19.64 3.42
C ASN A 106 -9.72 -18.42 4.15
N GLY A 107 -8.67 -17.80 3.59
CA GLY A 107 -7.97 -16.65 4.16
C GLY A 107 -6.90 -16.99 5.21
N ALA A 108 -6.74 -18.26 5.57
CA ALA A 108 -5.65 -18.73 6.41
C ALA A 108 -4.43 -19.10 5.55
N VAL A 109 -3.25 -18.66 5.98
CA VAL A 109 -1.98 -18.93 5.30
C VAL A 109 -1.30 -20.14 5.94
N SER A 110 -0.91 -21.11 5.12
CA SER A 110 -0.05 -22.22 5.53
C SER A 110 1.23 -22.26 4.71
N PHE A 111 2.37 -22.52 5.34
CA PHE A 111 3.68 -22.53 4.68
C PHE A 111 4.09 -23.95 4.27
N LYS A 112 4.44 -24.11 2.99
CA LYS A 112 5.14 -25.29 2.47
C LYS A 112 6.62 -25.20 2.78
N ASP A 113 7.20 -24.01 2.63
CA ASP A 113 8.58 -23.70 2.99
C ASP A 113 8.67 -22.26 3.52
N LYS A 114 8.63 -22.14 4.84
CA LYS A 114 8.68 -20.83 5.52
C LYS A 114 10.03 -20.12 5.34
N SER A 115 11.13 -20.86 5.27
CA SER A 115 12.46 -20.27 5.12
C SER A 115 12.62 -19.64 3.74
N LYS A 116 12.21 -20.36 2.70
CA LYS A 116 12.20 -19.86 1.32
C LYS A 116 11.22 -18.69 1.16
N PHE A 117 10.03 -18.79 1.78
CA PHE A 117 9.06 -17.67 1.82
C PHE A 117 9.70 -16.38 2.37
N GLU A 118 10.31 -16.45 3.57
CA GLU A 118 10.93 -15.29 4.20
C GLU A 118 12.12 -14.75 3.39
N SER A 119 12.89 -15.63 2.75
CA SER A 119 14.01 -15.23 1.89
C SER A 119 13.54 -14.44 0.67
N ILE A 120 12.56 -14.95 -0.07
CA ILE A 120 12.04 -14.29 -1.27
C ILE A 120 11.29 -13.01 -0.90
N ALA A 121 10.49 -13.03 0.18
CA ALA A 121 9.83 -11.84 0.68
C ALA A 121 10.83 -10.71 0.97
N ARG A 122 11.94 -11.01 1.65
CA ARG A 122 13.00 -10.03 1.90
C ARG A 122 13.61 -9.48 0.61
N GLN A 123 13.93 -10.33 -0.37
CA GLN A 123 14.49 -9.89 -1.66
C GLN A 123 13.53 -8.97 -2.41
N ALA A 124 12.25 -9.33 -2.45
CA ALA A 124 11.20 -8.49 -3.04
C ALA A 124 11.06 -7.14 -2.31
N LEU A 125 11.12 -7.13 -0.98
CA LEU A 125 11.09 -5.89 -0.17
C LEU A 125 12.32 -5.01 -0.39
N GLU A 126 13.51 -5.60 -0.59
CA GLU A 126 14.75 -4.90 -0.93
C GLU A 126 14.69 -4.30 -2.33
N LEU A 127 14.12 -5.02 -3.31
CA LEU A 127 13.86 -4.51 -4.65
C LEU A 127 12.90 -3.32 -4.61
N ILE A 128 11.78 -3.44 -3.88
CA ILE A 128 10.81 -2.35 -3.68
C ILE A 128 11.50 -1.11 -3.10
N ASP A 129 12.30 -1.27 -2.04
CA ASP A 129 12.96 -0.14 -1.38
C ASP A 129 14.06 0.49 -2.26
N THR A 130 14.77 -0.33 -3.04
CA THR A 130 15.76 0.15 -4.02
C THR A 130 15.10 1.02 -5.09
N GLN A 131 14.00 0.56 -5.67
CA GLN A 131 13.22 1.32 -6.66
C GLN A 131 12.65 2.61 -6.06
N LEU A 132 12.08 2.52 -4.85
CA LEU A 132 11.54 3.70 -4.16
C LEU A 132 12.62 4.74 -3.85
N LYS A 133 13.79 4.32 -3.36
CA LYS A 133 14.94 5.20 -3.11
C LYS A 133 15.47 5.86 -4.39
N GLY A 134 15.50 5.12 -5.49
CA GLY A 134 15.91 5.63 -6.82
C GLY A 134 14.90 6.58 -7.48
N SER A 135 13.64 6.57 -7.04
CA SER A 135 12.57 7.35 -7.63
C SER A 135 12.46 8.80 -7.12
N GLU A 136 11.68 9.63 -7.82
CA GLU A 136 11.27 10.97 -7.35
C GLU A 136 10.12 10.95 -6.32
N TYR A 137 9.56 9.77 -6.02
CA TYR A 137 8.36 9.65 -5.18
C TYR A 137 8.66 9.74 -3.67
N PRO A 138 7.64 10.01 -2.84
CA PRO A 138 7.78 10.08 -1.38
C PRO A 138 8.29 8.76 -0.78
N LYS A 139 9.36 8.82 0.02
CA LYS A 139 9.97 7.64 0.70
C LYS A 139 9.41 7.39 2.12
N SER A 140 8.11 7.62 2.31
CA SER A 140 7.47 7.43 3.62
C SER A 140 7.03 5.99 3.84
N ASP A 141 6.74 5.65 5.09
CA ASP A 141 6.14 4.37 5.47
C ASP A 141 4.76 4.18 4.81
N PHE A 142 4.03 5.27 4.57
CA PHE A 142 2.80 5.22 3.79
C PHE A 142 3.05 4.70 2.37
N MET A 143 4.05 5.22 1.64
CA MET A 143 4.35 4.77 0.28
C MET A 143 4.84 3.31 0.25
N ARG A 144 5.68 2.92 1.22
CA ARG A 144 6.10 1.53 1.39
C ARG A 144 4.93 0.59 1.64
N ASN A 145 3.97 1.00 2.48
CA ASN A 145 2.74 0.25 2.70
C ASN A 145 1.85 0.19 1.44
N VAL A 146 1.78 1.25 0.63
CA VAL A 146 1.09 1.22 -0.69
C VAL A 146 1.73 0.17 -1.60
N LEU A 147 3.05 0.17 -1.74
CA LEU A 147 3.79 -0.80 -2.55
C LEU A 147 3.58 -2.23 -2.02
N LEU A 148 3.74 -2.44 -0.72
CA LEU A 148 3.55 -3.73 -0.08
C LEU A 148 2.16 -4.32 -0.36
N THR A 149 1.12 -3.49 -0.23
CA THR A 149 -0.27 -3.93 -0.43
C THR A 149 -0.67 -4.07 -1.90
N SER A 150 0.15 -3.54 -2.81
CA SER A 150 -0.04 -3.72 -4.27
C SER A 150 0.64 -4.99 -4.78
N VAL A 151 1.73 -5.41 -4.14
CA VAL A 151 2.54 -6.57 -4.54
C VAL A 151 2.07 -7.86 -3.89
N PHE A 152 1.68 -7.81 -2.61
CA PHE A 152 1.34 -9.01 -1.84
C PHE A 152 -0.14 -9.08 -1.52
N ASP A 153 -0.67 -10.30 -1.51
CA ASP A 153 -2.03 -10.56 -1.08
C ASP A 153 -2.28 -10.10 0.36
N ARG A 154 -3.50 -9.61 0.62
CA ARG A 154 -3.90 -9.12 1.95
C ARG A 154 -3.73 -10.18 3.05
N ALA A 155 -3.97 -11.46 2.73
CA ALA A 155 -3.81 -12.55 3.68
C ALA A 155 -2.35 -12.72 4.16
N LEU A 156 -1.38 -12.25 3.36
CA LEU A 156 0.04 -12.32 3.68
C LEU A 156 0.53 -11.16 4.56
N MET A 157 -0.30 -10.15 4.83
CA MET A 157 0.13 -8.95 5.54
C MET A 157 0.59 -9.24 6.97
N ASP A 158 -0.14 -10.09 7.69
CA ASP A 158 0.24 -10.50 9.04
C ASP A 158 1.52 -11.36 9.02
N PRO A 159 1.63 -12.43 8.20
CA PRO A 159 2.87 -13.20 8.12
C PRO A 159 4.09 -12.44 7.59
N LEU A 160 3.90 -11.43 6.75
CA LEU A 160 4.98 -10.59 6.23
C LEU A 160 5.45 -9.55 7.25
N THR A 161 4.65 -9.19 8.25
CA THR A 161 4.96 -8.12 9.21
C THR A 161 6.33 -8.31 9.88
N PRO A 162 6.72 -9.50 10.39
CA PRO A 162 8.05 -9.71 10.95
C PRO A 162 9.19 -9.55 9.94
N VAL A 163 8.97 -9.91 8.67
CA VAL A 163 9.97 -9.75 7.60
C VAL A 163 10.13 -8.27 7.27
N VAL A 164 9.01 -7.56 7.10
CA VAL A 164 8.95 -6.11 6.86
C VAL A 164 9.73 -5.34 7.93
N HIS A 165 9.51 -5.61 9.22
CA HIS A 165 10.24 -4.91 10.28
C HIS A 165 11.74 -5.20 10.22
N ARG A 166 12.17 -6.43 9.96
CA ARG A 166 13.59 -6.77 9.85
C ARG A 166 14.27 -6.15 8.62
N THR A 167 13.52 -5.90 7.54
CA THR A 167 14.07 -5.37 6.29
C THR A 167 14.04 -3.84 6.23
N TRP A 168 12.97 -3.21 6.73
CA TRP A 168 12.75 -1.77 6.58
C TRP A 168 12.83 -0.96 7.88
N ALA A 169 12.79 -1.57 9.08
CA ALA A 169 12.89 -0.79 10.32
C ALA A 169 14.34 -0.44 10.72
N ASP A 170 15.33 -1.10 10.10
CA ASP A 170 16.77 -0.90 10.36
C ASP A 170 17.47 -0.03 9.28
N ASN A 171 16.72 0.53 8.32
CA ASN A 171 17.22 1.29 7.16
C ASN A 171 16.58 2.67 7.04
#